data_AF-A0A851GPH4-F1
#
_entry.id   AF-A0A851GPH4-F1
#
_cell.length_a   1.000
_cell.length_b   1.000
_cell.length_c   1.000
_cell.angle_alpha   90.00
_cell.angle_beta   90.00
_cell.angle_gamma   90.00
#
_symmetry.space_group_name_H-M   'P 1'
#
loop_
_entity.id
_entity.type
_entity.pdbx_description
1 polymer ?
#
loop_
_entity_poly.entity_id
_entity_poly.type
_entity_poly.pdbx_seq_one_letter_code
_entity_poly.pdbx_strand_id
1 'polypeptide(L)'
;MEARDDRGLTSATEFSDAIEILVDTLENASQERPLSRNEQAVIDVVDTVGFVEQEGLQEFWSSPINQDQVIKSFDLIGAAQIVDVFNSSQWCRRKAVETSQFTEVESSHLSEIEEELHSELWEVPELLEAFIEDELEEEEA
;
A
#
# COMPACT_ATOMS: atom_id res chain seq x y z
N MET A 1 -23.66 26.56 13.31
CA MET A 1 -23.40 26.01 11.98
C MET A 1 -21.91 25.83 11.93
N GLU A 2 -21.46 24.71 12.46
CA GLU A 2 -20.06 24.32 12.49
C GLU A 2 -20.03 23.03 11.68
N ALA A 3 -19.60 23.15 10.42
CA ALA A 3 -19.21 22.00 9.63
C ALA A 3 -18.02 21.40 10.38
N ARG A 4 -18.24 20.22 10.96
CA ARG A 4 -17.16 19.43 11.55
C ARG A 4 -16.43 18.87 10.33
N ASP A 5 -15.25 19.40 10.07
CA ASP A 5 -14.33 18.84 9.09
C ASP A 5 -14.20 17.34 9.36
N ASP A 6 -14.60 16.58 8.35
CA ASP A 6 -14.59 15.12 8.31
C ASP A 6 -13.11 14.68 8.27
N ARG A 7 -12.68 13.94 9.30
CA ARG A 7 -11.42 13.17 9.38
C ARG A 7 -10.26 13.67 8.52
N GLY A 8 -9.53 14.67 9.02
CA GLY A 8 -8.13 14.86 8.63
C GLY A 8 -7.24 13.77 9.24
N LEU A 9 -7.27 12.56 8.68
CA LEU A 9 -6.03 11.77 8.61
C LEU A 9 -5.31 12.31 7.39
N THR A 10 -4.34 13.20 7.61
CA THR A 10 -3.38 13.52 6.55
C THR A 10 -2.50 12.28 6.41
N SER A 11 -2.89 11.36 5.53
CA SER A 11 -1.94 10.42 4.93
C SER A 11 -0.74 11.23 4.43
N ALA A 12 0.50 10.80 4.71
CA ALA A 12 1.66 11.52 4.19
C ALA A 12 1.71 11.42 2.65
N THR A 13 1.03 10.41 2.12
CA THR A 13 0.80 10.16 0.71
C THR A 13 -0.61 10.62 0.32
N GLU A 14 -0.71 11.54 -0.64
CA GLU A 14 -1.97 12.04 -1.17
C GLU A 14 -2.18 11.51 -2.60
N PHE A 15 -3.22 10.69 -2.80
CA PHE A 15 -3.65 10.24 -4.13
C PHE A 15 -4.58 11.29 -4.76
N SER A 16 -4.61 11.34 -6.10
CA SER A 16 -5.52 12.23 -6.82
C SER A 16 -6.98 11.73 -6.72
N ASP A 17 -7.95 12.65 -6.77
CA ASP A 17 -9.39 12.31 -6.78
C ASP A 17 -9.73 11.26 -7.86
N ALA A 18 -9.00 11.28 -8.99
CA ALA A 18 -9.17 10.34 -10.08
C ALA A 18 -8.84 8.90 -9.66
N ILE A 19 -7.73 8.70 -8.92
CA ILE A 19 -7.34 7.41 -8.37
C ILE A 19 -8.38 6.93 -7.36
N GLU A 20 -8.82 7.80 -6.45
CA GLU A 20 -9.81 7.43 -5.44
C GLU A 20 -11.14 6.97 -6.08
N ILE A 21 -11.63 7.72 -7.07
CA ILE A 21 -12.83 7.34 -7.84
C ILE A 21 -12.63 6.02 -8.59
N LEU A 22 -11.44 5.79 -9.15
CA LEU A 22 -11.12 4.54 -9.84
C LEU A 22 -11.12 3.35 -8.87
N VAL A 23 -10.52 3.48 -7.70
CA VAL A 23 -10.53 2.44 -6.65
C VAL A 23 -11.97 2.09 -6.26
N ASP A 24 -12.80 3.09 -5.92
CA ASP A 24 -14.22 2.88 -5.60
C ASP A 24 -14.96 2.13 -6.73
N THR A 25 -14.65 2.49 -7.98
CA THR A 25 -15.23 1.85 -9.17
C THR A 25 -14.79 0.38 -9.30
N LEU A 26 -13.50 0.10 -9.12
CA LEU A 26 -12.94 -1.24 -9.22
C LEU A 26 -13.39 -2.14 -8.07
N GLU A 27 -13.48 -1.60 -6.85
CA GLU A 27 -14.03 -2.31 -5.70
C GLU A 27 -15.49 -2.71 -5.94
N ASN A 28 -16.30 -1.81 -6.51
CA ASN A 28 -17.67 -2.14 -6.90
C ASN A 28 -17.70 -3.24 -7.98
N ALA A 29 -16.87 -3.10 -9.02
CA ALA A 29 -16.78 -4.08 -10.10
C ALA A 29 -16.32 -5.46 -9.60
N SER A 30 -15.47 -5.53 -8.58
CA SER A 30 -14.98 -6.78 -7.96
C SER A 30 -16.11 -7.65 -7.40
N GLN A 31 -17.23 -7.04 -7.02
CA GLN A 31 -18.42 -7.74 -6.52
C GLN A 31 -19.20 -8.44 -7.64
N GLU A 32 -19.04 -7.97 -8.89
CA GLU A 32 -19.78 -8.44 -10.06
C GLU A 32 -18.94 -9.33 -10.97
N ARG A 33 -17.62 -9.06 -11.04
CA ARG A 33 -16.67 -9.80 -11.88
C ARG A 33 -15.29 -9.91 -11.20
N PRO A 34 -14.47 -10.91 -11.57
CA PRO A 34 -13.06 -10.87 -11.21
C PRO A 34 -12.36 -9.67 -11.87
N LEU A 35 -11.45 -9.06 -11.11
CA LEU A 35 -10.58 -8.00 -11.60
C LEU A 35 -9.39 -8.57 -12.38
N SER A 36 -8.88 -7.79 -13.32
CA SER A 36 -7.60 -8.04 -13.96
C SER A 36 -6.45 -7.90 -12.95
N ARG A 37 -5.26 -8.36 -13.33
CA ARG A 37 -4.07 -8.19 -12.50
C ARG A 37 -3.77 -6.71 -12.25
N ASN A 38 -3.93 -5.88 -13.28
CA ASN A 38 -3.60 -4.46 -13.25
C ASN A 38 -4.63 -3.70 -12.40
N GLU A 39 -5.92 -4.01 -12.56
CA GLU A 39 -7.00 -3.46 -11.74
C GLU A 39 -6.84 -3.80 -10.26
N GLN A 40 -6.53 -5.06 -9.95
CA GLN A 40 -6.29 -5.48 -8.58
C GLN A 40 -5.06 -4.79 -7.97
N ALA A 41 -4.02 -4.54 -8.78
CA ALA A 41 -2.82 -3.87 -8.30
C ALA A 41 -3.08 -2.42 -7.84
N VAL A 42 -3.99 -1.70 -8.53
CA VAL A 42 -4.38 -0.34 -8.12
C VAL A 42 -5.01 -0.36 -6.72
N ILE A 43 -5.97 -1.25 -6.49
CA ILE A 43 -6.62 -1.40 -5.17
C ILE A 43 -5.58 -1.78 -4.11
N ASP A 44 -4.79 -2.84 -4.39
CA ASP A 44 -3.81 -3.36 -3.43
C ASP A 44 -2.81 -2.28 -2.99
N VAL A 45 -2.34 -1.45 -3.92
CA VAL A 45 -1.39 -0.35 -3.63
C VAL A 45 -2.05 0.71 -2.77
N VAL A 46 -3.21 1.25 -3.17
CA VAL A 46 -3.88 2.34 -2.45
C VAL A 46 -4.24 1.92 -1.03
N ASP A 47 -4.86 0.75 -0.87
CA ASP A 47 -5.21 0.20 0.43
C ASP A 47 -3.97 -0.03 1.30
N THR A 48 -2.91 -0.59 0.72
CA THR A 48 -1.68 -0.88 1.48
C THR A 48 -1.00 0.40 1.92
N VAL A 49 -0.87 1.42 1.06
CA VAL A 49 -0.28 2.72 1.44
C VAL A 49 -1.02 3.29 2.64
N GLY A 50 -2.36 3.40 2.56
CA GLY A 50 -3.17 3.90 3.67
C GLY A 50 -3.03 3.05 4.93
N PHE A 51 -2.91 1.73 4.80
CA PHE A 51 -2.75 0.81 5.93
C PHE A 51 -1.38 0.97 6.61
N VAL A 52 -0.28 0.95 5.85
CA VAL A 52 1.08 1.00 6.43
C VAL A 52 1.40 2.37 7.01
N GLU A 53 0.81 3.45 6.49
CA GLU A 53 0.95 4.79 7.09
C GLU A 53 0.26 4.90 8.46
N GLN A 54 -0.83 4.17 8.66
CA GLN A 54 -1.60 4.21 9.90
C GLN A 54 -1.10 3.20 10.93
N GLU A 55 -0.84 1.97 10.50
CA GLU A 55 -0.60 0.83 11.39
C GLU A 55 0.86 0.35 11.39
N GLY A 56 1.67 0.77 10.40
CA GLY A 56 3.08 0.40 10.28
C GLY A 56 3.34 -1.00 9.73
N LEU A 57 4.63 -1.32 9.56
CA LEU A 57 5.07 -2.58 8.96
C LEU A 57 4.82 -3.78 9.87
N GLN A 58 4.84 -3.58 11.20
CA GLN A 58 4.53 -4.67 12.13
C GLN A 58 3.13 -5.23 11.88
N GLU A 59 2.12 -4.35 11.84
CA GLU A 59 0.74 -4.76 11.65
C GLU A 59 0.50 -5.27 10.22
N PHE A 60 1.22 -4.73 9.24
CA PHE A 60 1.15 -5.23 7.86
C PHE A 60 1.52 -6.71 7.80
N TRP A 61 2.58 -7.13 8.49
CA TRP A 61 3.05 -8.51 8.52
C TRP A 61 2.24 -9.45 9.44
N SER A 62 1.49 -8.92 10.40
CA SER A 62 0.60 -9.71 11.27
C SER A 62 -0.85 -9.78 10.76
N SER A 63 -1.22 -8.90 9.84
CA SER A 63 -2.57 -8.81 9.26
C SER A 63 -2.93 -10.01 8.37
N PRO A 64 -4.23 -10.25 8.12
CA PRO A 64 -4.68 -11.25 7.15
C PRO A 64 -4.50 -10.84 5.68
N ILE A 65 -3.87 -9.70 5.40
CA ILE A 65 -3.58 -9.23 4.04
C ILE A 65 -2.69 -10.27 3.32
N ASN A 66 -2.90 -10.44 2.02
CA ASN A 66 -2.04 -11.29 1.21
C ASN A 66 -0.75 -10.53 0.82
N GLN A 67 0.25 -10.51 1.70
CA GLN A 67 1.48 -9.71 1.49
C GLN A 67 2.22 -10.10 0.20
N ASP A 68 2.21 -11.37 -0.18
CA ASP A 68 2.83 -11.87 -1.42
C ASP A 68 2.14 -11.34 -2.69
N GLN A 69 0.86 -10.99 -2.61
CA GLN A 69 0.13 -10.33 -3.69
C GLN A 69 0.44 -8.84 -3.70
N VAL A 70 0.35 -8.19 -2.55
CA VAL A 70 0.64 -6.75 -2.40
C VAL A 70 2.04 -6.42 -2.94
N ILE A 71 3.08 -7.18 -2.56
CA ILE A 71 4.45 -6.95 -3.04
C ILE A 71 4.52 -7.04 -4.57
N LYS A 72 3.78 -7.96 -5.20
CA LYS A 72 3.73 -8.06 -6.66
C LYS A 72 2.98 -6.91 -7.31
N SER A 73 2.03 -6.29 -6.61
CA SER A 73 1.30 -5.11 -7.08
C SER A 73 2.22 -3.88 -7.05
N PHE A 74 3.02 -3.69 -5.99
CA PHE A 74 4.06 -2.66 -5.96
C PHE A 74 5.15 -2.87 -7.02
N ASP A 75 5.58 -4.12 -7.24
CA ASP A 75 6.52 -4.47 -8.33
C ASP A 75 5.92 -4.15 -9.71
N LEU A 76 4.61 -4.40 -9.90
CA LEU A 76 3.92 -4.15 -11.16
C LEU A 76 3.89 -2.67 -11.54
N ILE A 77 3.67 -1.78 -10.55
CA ILE A 77 3.66 -0.33 -10.77
C ILE A 77 5.08 0.28 -10.79
N GLY A 78 6.13 -0.55 -10.70
CA GLY A 78 7.52 -0.09 -10.74
C GLY A 78 8.06 0.48 -9.43
N ALA A 79 7.36 0.30 -8.30
CA ALA A 79 7.79 0.79 -6.99
C ALA A 79 8.84 -0.13 -6.33
N ALA A 80 9.98 -0.33 -7.01
CA ALA A 80 11.02 -1.28 -6.61
C ALA A 80 11.60 -1.00 -5.22
N GLN A 81 11.73 0.27 -4.83
CA GLN A 81 12.27 0.66 -3.52
C GLN A 81 11.32 0.24 -2.38
N ILE A 82 10.00 0.40 -2.56
CA ILE A 82 8.98 -0.11 -1.62
C ILE A 82 9.05 -1.64 -1.52
N VAL A 83 9.26 -2.33 -2.65
CA VAL A 83 9.43 -3.79 -2.67
C VAL A 83 10.65 -4.21 -1.83
N ASP A 84 11.77 -3.51 -1.95
CA ASP A 84 12.97 -3.76 -1.14
C ASP A 84 12.71 -3.53 0.36
N VAL A 85 11.97 -2.47 0.72
CA VAL A 85 11.55 -2.19 2.10
C VAL A 85 10.67 -3.31 2.67
N PHE A 86 9.68 -3.79 1.90
CA PHE A 86 8.87 -4.94 2.32
C PHE A 86 9.73 -6.20 2.49
N ASN A 87 10.60 -6.51 1.54
CA ASN A 87 11.47 -7.67 1.65
C ASN A 87 12.41 -7.58 2.88
N SER A 88 12.88 -6.38 3.20
CA SER A 88 13.75 -6.11 4.36
C SER A 88 13.01 -6.28 5.70
N SER A 89 11.69 -6.03 5.73
CA SER A 89 10.85 -6.20 6.94
C SER A 89 10.17 -7.58 7.04
N GLN A 90 10.31 -8.47 6.05
CA GLN A 90 9.63 -9.78 6.01
C GLN A 90 9.89 -10.67 7.25
N TRP A 91 10.98 -10.43 7.99
CA TRP A 91 11.26 -11.15 9.23
C TRP A 91 10.19 -10.92 10.32
N CYS A 92 9.46 -9.81 10.28
CA CYS A 92 8.32 -9.52 11.16
C CYS A 92 7.23 -10.59 11.04
N ARG A 93 7.01 -11.16 9.84
CA ARG A 93 6.01 -12.22 9.59
C ARG A 93 6.23 -13.45 10.46
N ARG A 94 7.48 -13.88 10.62
CA ARG A 94 7.82 -15.03 11.48
C ARG A 94 7.64 -14.69 12.94
N LYS A 95 8.06 -13.49 13.34
CA LYS A 95 7.96 -13.03 14.72
C LYS A 95 6.53 -12.85 15.19
N ALA A 96 5.63 -12.33 14.35
CA ALA A 96 4.20 -12.22 14.65
C ALA A 96 3.57 -13.58 15.06
N VAL A 97 4.08 -14.69 14.50
CA VAL A 97 3.63 -16.05 14.85
C VAL A 97 4.29 -16.59 16.12
N GLU A 98 5.55 -16.21 16.39
CA GLU A 98 6.37 -16.78 17.47
C GLU A 98 6.29 -16.01 18.79
N THR A 99 6.15 -14.68 18.75
CA THR A 99 6.12 -13.79 19.92
C THR A 99 5.44 -12.47 19.60
N SER A 100 4.55 -11.99 20.47
CA SER A 100 3.85 -10.72 20.27
C SER A 100 4.70 -9.48 20.61
N GLN A 101 5.99 -9.63 20.87
CA GLN A 101 6.87 -8.54 21.30
C GLN A 101 8.22 -8.61 20.61
N PHE A 102 8.64 -7.49 20.02
CA PHE A 102 9.99 -7.26 19.51
C PHE A 102 10.94 -6.87 20.63
N THR A 103 12.20 -7.27 20.50
CA THR A 103 13.29 -6.77 21.33
C THR A 103 13.63 -5.32 20.97
N GLU A 104 14.32 -4.60 21.85
CA GLU A 104 14.74 -3.21 21.59
C GLU A 104 15.53 -3.06 20.29
N VAL A 105 16.40 -4.04 19.96
CA VAL A 105 17.18 -4.04 18.72
C VAL A 105 16.28 -4.25 17.50
N GLU A 106 15.30 -5.16 17.58
CA GLU A 106 14.36 -5.42 16.49
C GLU A 106 13.42 -4.23 16.26
N SER A 107 12.94 -3.59 17.32
CA SER A 107 12.14 -2.37 17.22
C SER A 107 12.94 -1.22 16.61
N SER A 108 14.19 -1.02 17.04
CA SER A 108 15.07 0.00 16.44
C SER A 108 15.29 -0.26 14.96
N HIS A 109 15.56 -1.52 14.59
CA HIS A 109 15.79 -1.89 13.20
C HIS A 109 14.53 -1.73 12.35
N LEU A 110 13.35 -2.05 12.89
CA LEU A 110 12.08 -1.84 12.19
C LEU A 110 11.81 -0.35 11.97
N SER A 111 12.08 0.50 12.96
CA SER A 111 11.92 1.95 12.82
C SER A 111 12.81 2.51 11.70
N GLU A 112 14.06 2.03 11.56
CA GLU A 112 14.92 2.43 10.43
C GLU A 112 14.28 2.06 9.08
N ILE A 113 13.70 0.86 8.96
CA ILE A 113 13.02 0.42 7.74
C ILE A 113 11.73 1.23 7.48
N GLU A 114 10.99 1.59 8.53
CA GLU A 114 9.78 2.41 8.42
C GLU A 114 10.10 3.86 8.02
N GLU A 115 11.22 4.42 8.47
CA GLU A 115 11.71 5.71 7.98
C GLU A 115 12.02 5.67 6.48
N GLU A 116 12.66 4.59 6.01
CA GLU A 116 12.85 4.35 4.57
C GLU A 116 11.50 4.22 3.86
N LEU A 117 10.56 3.42 4.37
CA LEU A 117 9.22 3.28 3.80
C LEU A 117 8.55 4.64 3.58
N HIS A 118 8.47 5.48 4.63
CA HIS A 118 7.82 6.79 4.53
C HIS A 118 8.52 7.72 3.53
N SER A 119 9.84 7.61 3.39
CA SER A 119 10.60 8.35 2.40
C SER A 119 10.39 7.87 0.96
N GLU A 120 9.81 6.69 0.75
CA GLU A 120 9.56 6.14 -0.59
C GLU A 120 8.08 6.24 -0.96
N LEU A 121 7.18 6.29 0.03
CA LEU A 121 5.74 6.37 -0.19
C LEU A 121 5.29 7.61 -0.98
N TRP A 122 6.02 8.73 -0.89
CA TRP A 122 5.66 9.95 -1.62
C TRP A 122 5.76 9.81 -3.15
N GLU A 123 6.53 8.85 -3.67
CA GLU A 123 6.65 8.59 -5.11
C GLU A 123 5.51 7.70 -5.64
N VAL A 124 4.81 6.98 -4.75
CA VAL A 124 3.79 6.00 -5.13
C VAL A 124 2.64 6.61 -5.93
N PRO A 125 2.10 7.80 -5.60
CA PRO A 125 1.05 8.42 -6.40
C PRO A 125 1.48 8.66 -7.85
N GLU A 126 2.68 9.22 -8.09
CA GLU A 126 3.18 9.48 -9.44
C GLU A 126 3.39 8.20 -10.24
N LEU A 127 3.96 7.16 -9.60
CA LEU A 127 4.15 5.85 -10.23
C LEU A 127 2.81 5.18 -10.57
N LEU A 128 1.82 5.31 -9.69
CA LEU A 128 0.51 4.73 -9.88
C LEU A 128 -0.28 5.45 -10.97
N GLU A 129 -0.22 6.79 -11.04
CA GLU A 129 -0.82 7.59 -12.12
C GLU A 129 -0.25 7.17 -13.48
N ALA A 130 1.09 7.12 -13.59
CA ALA A 130 1.75 6.67 -14.82
C ALA A 130 1.34 5.25 -15.21
N PHE A 131 1.24 4.33 -14.23
CA PHE A 131 0.78 2.96 -14.49
C PHE A 131 -0.66 2.91 -15.00
N ILE A 132 -1.57 3.71 -14.43
CA ILE A 132 -2.98 3.76 -14.87
C ILE A 132 -3.07 4.28 -16.31
N GLU A 133 -2.34 5.35 -16.63
CA GLU A 133 -2.31 5.94 -17.97
C GLU A 133 -1.78 4.92 -19.02
N ASP A 134 -0.65 4.25 -18.75
CA ASP A 134 -0.03 3.30 -19.69
C ASP A 134 -0.81 1.98 -19.80
N GLU A 135 -1.32 1.44 -18.68
CA GLU A 135 -1.77 0.05 -18.63
C GLU A 135 -3.30 -0.12 -18.51
N LEU A 136 -4.04 0.89 -18.05
CA LEU A 136 -5.50 0.80 -17.92
C LEU A 136 -6.24 1.67 -18.95
N GLU A 137 -5.71 2.85 -19.27
CA GLU A 137 -6.34 3.72 -20.27
C GLU A 137 -5.99 3.34 -21.72
N GLU A 138 -4.79 2.79 -21.98
CA GLU A 138 -4.44 2.29 -23.32
C GLU A 138 -5.13 0.96 -23.69
N GLU A 139 -5.63 0.16 -22.72
CA GLU A 139 -6.40 -1.06 -22.99
C GLU A 139 -7.79 -0.77 -23.60
N GLU A 140 -8.30 0.46 -23.49
CA GLU A 140 -9.59 0.88 -24.05
C GLU A 140 -9.51 1.60 -25.42
N ALA A 141 -8.32 1.78 -26.00
CA ALA A 141 -8.08 2.46 -27.29
C ALA A 141 -7.92 1.52 -28.50
#